data_AF-A0A7V9GYF4-F1
#
_entry.id   AF-A0A7V9GYF4-F1
#
_cell.length_a   1.000
_cell.length_b   1.000
_cell.length_c   1.000
_cell.angle_alpha   90.00
_cell.angle_beta   90.00
_cell.angle_gamma   90.00
#
_symmetry.space_group_name_H-M   'P 1'
#
loop_
_entity.id
_entity.type
_entity.pdbx_description
1 polymer ?
#
loop_
_entity_poly.entity_id
_entity_poly.type
_entity_poly.pdbx_seq_one_letter_code
_entity_poly.pdbx_strand_id
1 'polypeptide(L)' 'AQSVGEREDGVASVSAPVRAASGKVVAAVSVSGPVERLSRQPARQHAPAVMAAAERLSQSLRRGAD' A
#
# COMPACT_ATOMS: atom_id res chain seq x y z
N ALA A 1 0.36 2.31 5.89
CA ALA A 1 -0.45 1.76 7.01
C ALA A 1 -0.42 0.24 6.95
N GLN A 2 -0.59 -0.45 8.07
CA GLN A 2 -0.74 -1.90 8.11
C GLN A 2 -1.89 -2.30 9.03
N SER A 3 -2.44 -3.49 8.83
CA SER A 3 -3.56 -4.04 9.59
C SER A 3 -3.42 -5.55 9.76
N VAL A 4 -3.92 -6.10 10.86
CA VAL A 4 -3.94 -7.54 11.15
C VAL A 4 -5.27 -7.90 11.81
N GLY A 5 -6.04 -8.81 11.20
CA GLY A 5 -7.31 -9.32 11.74
C GLY A 5 -8.48 -8.32 11.72
N GLU A 6 -8.28 -7.06 11.31
CA GLU A 6 -9.33 -6.04 11.44
C GLU A 6 -10.49 -6.22 10.45
N ARG A 7 -10.20 -6.65 9.23
CA ARG A 7 -11.23 -6.92 8.20
C ARG A 7 -11.77 -8.34 8.29
N GLU A 8 -10.86 -9.28 8.50
CA GLU A 8 -11.11 -10.71 8.51
C GLU A 8 -10.05 -11.37 9.39
N ASP A 9 -10.49 -12.28 10.26
CA ASP A 9 -9.59 -13.02 11.14
C ASP A 9 -8.54 -13.79 10.33
N GLY A 10 -7.29 -13.73 10.78
CA GLY A 10 -6.17 -14.39 10.10
C GLY A 10 -5.65 -13.65 8.86
N VAL A 11 -6.23 -12.52 8.46
CA VAL A 11 -5.73 -11.71 7.33
C VAL A 11 -4.89 -10.54 7.83
N ALA A 12 -3.73 -10.32 7.20
CA ALA A 12 -2.91 -9.14 7.38
C ALA A 12 -2.82 -8.34 6.08
N SER A 13 -2.58 -7.04 6.18
CA SER A 13 -2.38 -6.18 5.02
C SER A 13 -1.40 -5.03 5.29
N VAL A 14 -0.77 -4.54 4.23
CA VAL A 14 0.00 -3.29 4.22
C VAL A 14 -0.40 -2.47 3.01
N SER A 15 -0.50 -1.16 3.20
CA SER A 15 -0.93 -0.23 2.16
C SER A 15 -0.08 1.05 2.11
N ALA A 16 0.12 1.59 0.92
CA ALA A 16 0.78 2.87 0.66
C ALA A 16 -0.12 3.79 -0.19
N PRO A 17 -0.10 5.11 0.06
CA PRO A 17 -0.96 6.05 -0.65
C PRO A 17 -0.43 6.35 -2.04
N VAL A 18 -1.34 6.48 -3.01
CA VAL A 18 -1.06 7.07 -4.33
C VAL A 18 -1.54 8.52 -4.31
N ARG A 19 -0.66 9.44 -4.70
CA ARG A 19 -0.91 10.89 -4.61
C ARG A 19 -0.93 11.52 -5.99
N ALA A 20 -1.90 12.41 -6.21
CA ALA A 20 -1.94 13.29 -7.37
C ALA A 20 -0.85 14.37 -7.29
N ALA A 21 -0.67 15.14 -8.37
CA ALA A 21 0.26 16.28 -8.41
C ALA A 21 -0.01 17.31 -7.29
N SER A 22 -1.28 17.49 -6.91
CA SER A 22 -1.70 18.35 -5.80
C SER A 22 -1.34 17.81 -4.40
N GLY A 23 -0.70 16.64 -4.30
CA GLY A 23 -0.40 15.97 -3.03
C GLY A 23 -1.59 15.23 -2.40
N LYS A 24 -2.81 15.45 -2.93
CA LYS A 24 -4.03 14.75 -2.50
C LYS A 24 -3.87 13.24 -2.71
N VAL A 25 -4.20 12.46 -1.68
CA VAL A 25 -4.32 11.00 -1.82
C VAL A 25 -5.55 10.70 -2.65
N VAL A 26 -5.37 9.96 -3.75
CA VAL A 26 -6.43 9.63 -4.70
C VAL A 26 -6.68 8.12 -4.81
N ALA A 27 -5.73 7.30 -4.39
CA ALA A 27 -5.87 5.85 -4.32
C ALA A 27 -4.87 5.27 -3.29
N ALA A 28 -4.85 3.95 -3.14
CA ALA A 28 -3.84 3.23 -2.37
C ALA A 28 -3.43 1.94 -3.08
N VAL A 29 -2.15 1.57 -2.96
CA VAL A 29 -1.68 0.21 -3.28
C VAL A 29 -1.74 -0.60 -2.00
N SER A 30 -2.33 -1.79 -2.07
CA SER A 30 -2.47 -2.69 -0.92
C SER A 30 -2.04 -4.10 -1.28
N VAL A 31 -1.33 -4.75 -0.35
CA VAL A 31 -1.09 -6.20 -0.38
C VAL A 31 -1.76 -6.79 0.85
N SER A 32 -2.61 -7.79 0.63
CA SER A 32 -3.35 -8.49 1.68
C SER A 32 -3.18 -10.00 1.52
N GLY A 33 -3.29 -10.74 2.62
CA GLY A 33 -3.13 -12.19 2.62
C GLY A 33 -3.06 -12.76 4.03
N PRO A 34 -2.96 -14.10 4.14
CA PRO A 34 -2.92 -14.79 5.42
C PRO A 34 -1.73 -14.33 6.27
N VAL A 35 -1.97 -14.12 7.56
CA VAL A 35 -1.01 -13.65 8.56
C VAL A 35 0.17 -14.61 8.70
N GLU A 36 -0.03 -15.90 8.40
CA GLU A 36 1.02 -16.91 8.40
C GLU A 36 2.09 -16.62 7.33
N ARG A 37 1.71 -15.98 6.21
CA ARG A 37 2.66 -15.60 5.14
C ARG A 37 3.13 -14.16 5.23
N LEU A 38 2.23 -13.23 5.54
CA LEU A 38 2.56 -11.80 5.61
C LEU A 38 3.09 -11.37 6.98
N SER A 39 3.08 -12.26 7.98
CA SER A 39 3.39 -12.01 9.39
C SER A 39 2.39 -11.09 10.09
N ARG A 40 2.50 -11.01 11.43
CA ARG A 40 1.81 -9.99 12.25
C ARG A 40 2.40 -8.58 12.10
N GLN A 41 3.46 -8.41 11.32
CA GLN A 41 4.11 -7.13 11.04
C GLN A 41 4.36 -6.99 9.52
N PRO A 42 3.33 -7.04 8.67
CA PRO A 42 3.47 -7.07 7.22
C PRO A 42 4.23 -5.87 6.66
N ALA A 43 4.21 -4.72 7.35
CA ALA A 43 5.00 -3.57 6.95
C ALA A 43 6.52 -3.84 6.96
N ARG A 44 7.04 -4.66 7.87
CA ARG A 44 8.49 -4.89 7.97
C ARG A 44 9.07 -5.53 6.71
N GLN A 45 8.29 -6.39 6.04
CA GLN A 45 8.74 -7.13 4.87
C GLN A 45 8.32 -6.44 3.57
N HIS A 46 7.09 -5.89 3.54
CA HIS A 46 6.47 -5.49 2.27
C HIS A 46 6.34 -3.98 2.09
N ALA A 47 6.55 -3.16 3.13
CA ALA A 47 6.40 -1.70 2.99
C ALA A 47 7.29 -1.09 1.89
N PRO A 48 8.59 -1.45 1.75
CA PRO A 48 9.42 -0.89 0.68
C PRO A 48 8.86 -1.14 -0.72
N ALA A 49 8.42 -2.38 -0.99
CA ALA A 49 7.86 -2.75 -2.28
C ALA A 49 6.51 -2.06 -2.56
N VAL A 50 5.62 -2.05 -1.56
CA VAL A 50 4.29 -1.43 -1.68
C VAL A 50 4.41 0.08 -1.86
N MET A 51 5.32 0.74 -1.14
CA MET A 51 5.63 2.16 -1.32
C MET A 51 6.22 2.45 -2.69
N ALA A 52 7.18 1.65 -3.17
CA ALA A 52 7.77 1.84 -4.48
C ALA A 52 6.72 1.73 -5.60
N ALA A 53 5.79 0.78 -5.49
CA ALA A 53 4.67 0.64 -6.42
C ALA A 53 3.75 1.87 -6.38
N ALA A 54 3.35 2.32 -5.19
CA ALA A 54 2.50 3.50 -5.03
C ALA A 54 3.16 4.79 -5.55
N GLU A 55 4.47 4.92 -5.39
CA GLU A 55 5.24 6.06 -5.90
C GLU A 55 5.32 6.04 -7.44
N ARG A 56 5.54 4.87 -8.06
CA ARG A 56 5.51 4.75 -9.54
C ARG A 56 4.15 5.13 -10.13
N LEU A 57 3.06 4.75 -9.47
CA LEU A 57 1.72 5.18 -9.87
C LEU A 57 1.55 6.70 -9.69
N SER A 58 2.00 7.25 -8.57
CA SER A 58 1.96 8.70 -8.31
C SER A 58 2.74 9.49 -9.36
N GLN A 59 3.92 9.02 -9.78
CA GLN A 59 4.71 9.62 -10.86
C GLN A 59 4.00 9.55 -12.22
N SER A 60 3.32 8.44 -12.50
CA SER A 60 2.58 8.28 -13.76
C SER A 60 1.37 9.21 -13.83
N LEU A 61 0.67 9.41 -12.71
CA LEU A 61 -0.41 10.40 -12.60
C LEU A 61 0.08 11.84 -12.75
N ARG A 62 1.29 12.16 -12.28
CA ARG A 62 1.88 13.50 -12.48
C ARG A 62 2.18 13.78 -13.95
N ARG A 63 2.77 12.81 -14.67
CA ARG A 63 3.11 12.95 -16.09
C ARG A 63 1.89 13.03 -17.03
N GLY A 64 0.77 12.41 -16.65
CA GLY A 64 -0.47 12.46 -17.45
C GLY A 64 -1.33 13.69 -17.19
N ALA A 65 -0.92 14.57 -16.27
CA ALA A 65 -1.57 15.84 -15.98
C ALA A 65 -0.88 17.04 -16.65
N ASP A 66 0.26 16.79 -17.33
CA ASP A 66 0.95 17.71 -18.24
C ASP A 66 0.35 17.62 -19.66
#